data_AF-A0A9P8VFC1-F1
#
_entry.id   AF-A0A9P8VFC1-F1
#
_cell.length_a   1.000
_cell.length_b   1.000
_cell.length_c   1.000
_cell.angle_alpha   90.00
_cell.angle_beta   90.00
_cell.angle_gamma   90.00
#
_symmetry.space_group_name_H-M   'P 1'
#
loop_
_entity.id
_entity.type
_entity.pdbx_description
1 polymer ?
#
loop_
_entity_poly.entity_id
_entity_poly.type
_entity_poly.pdbx_seq_one_letter_code
_entity_poly.pdbx_strand_id
1 'polypeptide(L)'
;MDTPKTMDVPNPRRVLALASSDQSHVLSRVLKDLTGTAPEPTTSTSTGPSLAGITHMLPLKTAYYTTSVPIWIDLVDEPAEWAETFLSPEAREVLGVLGGVAVVFPMAGNDDAAKALVREAGRVVREGLGGWGWDGVGLGIGVGEGSADAADAWEGLCGESGLEFVHVRGGERDEGRNEFGEKMGVARVLESLEANDWAQLDEDYLSDDGNDGETGHGDGELDPESLEFGFDRADFEGLKKAIWGMEETTAGESSADDKKKAEEEEVLGEEEVEKLEVMMRKLQAVRDLSAGMPEEERKRLAARAVGEVMKDF
;
A
#
# COMPACT_ATOMS: atom_id res chain seq x y z
N MET A 1 17.55 12.17 33.08
CA MET A 1 16.69 11.49 32.11
C MET A 1 17.06 12.10 30.78
N ASP A 2 17.85 11.39 29.97
CA ASP A 2 18.11 11.83 28.60
C ASP A 2 16.77 11.79 27.86
N THR A 3 16.36 12.93 27.31
CA THR A 3 15.28 12.98 26.34
C THR A 3 15.68 12.08 25.17
N PRO A 4 14.80 11.15 24.73
CA PRO A 4 15.10 10.34 23.55
C PRO A 4 15.41 11.28 22.38
N LYS A 5 16.50 11.00 21.67
CA LYS A 5 16.92 11.81 20.52
C LYS A 5 15.88 11.61 19.42
N THR A 6 15.05 12.61 19.19
CA THR A 6 14.12 12.64 18.07
C THR A 6 14.90 12.58 16.77
N MET A 7 14.59 11.61 15.91
CA MET A 7 15.21 11.45 14.61
C MET A 7 14.63 12.46 13.60
N ASP A 8 15.48 12.99 12.74
CA ASP A 8 15.06 13.79 11.60
C ASP A 8 15.01 12.84 10.39
N VAL A 9 13.94 12.91 9.60
CA VAL A 9 13.77 12.06 8.40
C VAL A 9 14.06 12.94 7.18
N PRO A 10 15.30 12.94 6.66
CA PRO A 10 15.64 13.70 5.46
C PRO A 10 14.94 13.06 4.26
N ASN A 11 14.25 13.89 3.46
CA ASN A 11 13.53 13.47 2.25
C ASN A 11 12.46 12.37 2.50
N PRO A 12 11.39 12.68 3.25
CA PRO A 12 10.36 11.71 3.53
C PRO A 12 9.60 11.27 2.26
N ARG A 13 9.06 10.05 2.31
CA ARG A 13 8.00 9.57 1.39
C ARG A 13 6.81 10.54 1.39
N ARG A 14 5.96 10.44 0.38
CA ARG A 14 4.91 11.43 0.09
C ARG A 14 3.52 10.88 0.31
N VAL A 15 2.57 11.77 0.60
CA VAL A 15 1.15 11.44 0.62
C VAL A 15 0.52 11.88 -0.69
N LEU A 16 -0.22 11.01 -1.36
CA LEU A 16 -1.11 11.38 -2.46
C LEU A 16 -2.52 11.60 -1.92
N ALA A 17 -2.99 12.84 -1.91
CA ALA A 17 -4.31 13.23 -1.48
C ALA A 17 -5.23 13.45 -2.69
N LEU A 18 -6.26 12.61 -2.78
CA LEU A 18 -7.20 12.53 -3.90
C LEU A 18 -8.57 13.05 -3.49
N ALA A 19 -9.21 13.79 -4.38
CA ALA A 19 -10.63 14.09 -4.29
C ALA A 19 -11.23 14.23 -5.69
N SER A 20 -12.55 14.11 -5.82
CA SER A 20 -13.22 14.48 -7.07
C SER A 20 -13.02 15.98 -7.36
N SER A 21 -12.88 16.35 -8.62
CA SER A 21 -12.62 17.74 -9.03
C SER A 21 -13.66 18.75 -8.52
N ASP A 22 -14.92 18.33 -8.42
CA ASP A 22 -16.03 19.12 -7.86
C ASP A 22 -16.00 19.22 -6.31
N GLN A 23 -15.22 18.37 -5.65
CA GLN A 23 -15.10 18.27 -4.18
C GLN A 23 -13.78 18.86 -3.64
N SER A 24 -13.07 19.66 -4.43
CA SER A 24 -11.81 20.32 -4.03
C SER A 24 -11.91 21.12 -2.72
N HIS A 25 -13.08 21.71 -2.44
CA HIS A 25 -13.34 22.45 -1.21
C HIS A 25 -13.37 21.55 0.05
N VAL A 26 -13.85 20.30 -0.09
CA VAL A 26 -13.85 19.29 0.99
C VAL A 26 -12.42 18.90 1.33
N LEU A 27 -11.61 18.59 0.30
CA LEU A 27 -10.20 18.28 0.45
C LEU A 27 -9.43 19.43 1.11
N SER A 28 -9.61 20.66 0.62
CA SER A 28 -8.95 21.85 1.18
C SER A 28 -9.27 22.05 2.66
N ARG A 29 -10.51 21.80 3.08
CA ARG A 29 -10.91 21.85 4.49
C ARG A 29 -10.18 20.81 5.33
N VAL A 30 -10.15 19.55 4.90
CA VAL A 30 -9.45 18.48 5.62
C VAL A 30 -7.95 18.79 5.74
N LEU A 31 -7.32 19.25 4.66
CA LEU A 31 -5.91 19.61 4.67
C LEU A 31 -5.63 20.79 5.59
N LYS A 32 -6.52 21.77 5.64
CA LYS A 32 -6.43 22.88 6.60
C LYS A 32 -6.52 22.39 8.04
N ASP A 33 -7.47 21.51 8.33
CA ASP A 33 -7.66 20.97 9.68
C ASP A 33 -6.47 20.06 10.09
N LEU A 34 -5.88 19.34 9.12
CA LEU A 34 -4.75 18.44 9.34
C LEU A 34 -3.40 19.18 9.51
N THR A 35 -3.14 20.20 8.69
CA THR A 35 -1.84 20.90 8.64
C THR A 35 -1.83 22.24 9.36
N GLY A 36 -3.02 22.74 9.74
CA GLY A 36 -3.22 24.09 10.27
C GLY A 36 -3.29 25.20 9.20
N THR A 37 -2.99 24.90 7.92
CA THR A 37 -3.03 25.88 6.81
C THR A 37 -3.74 25.31 5.60
N ALA A 38 -4.51 26.13 4.88
CA ALA A 38 -5.18 25.68 3.67
C ALA A 38 -4.18 25.69 2.49
N PRO A 39 -4.24 24.71 1.58
CA PRO A 39 -3.43 24.77 0.36
C PRO A 39 -3.86 25.97 -0.48
N GLU A 40 -2.89 26.71 -1.01
CA GLU A 40 -3.14 27.88 -1.85
C GLU A 40 -3.30 27.45 -3.31
N PRO A 41 -4.42 27.77 -3.99
CA PRO A 41 -4.64 27.36 -5.36
C PRO A 41 -3.69 28.08 -6.32
N THR A 42 -3.18 27.33 -7.30
CA THR A 42 -2.35 27.88 -8.37
C THR A 42 -3.22 28.62 -9.37
N THR A 43 -2.81 29.83 -9.76
CA THR A 43 -3.47 30.64 -10.78
C THR A 43 -2.89 30.42 -12.19
N SER A 44 -1.96 29.48 -12.35
CA SER A 44 -1.23 29.25 -13.61
C SER A 44 -1.99 28.41 -14.63
N THR A 45 -3.18 27.93 -14.30
CA THR A 45 -4.03 27.08 -15.14
C THR A 45 -4.96 27.90 -16.03
N SER A 46 -5.14 27.47 -17.29
CA SER A 46 -6.00 28.14 -18.28
C SER A 46 -7.49 28.16 -17.92
N THR A 47 -7.90 27.31 -16.98
CA THR A 47 -9.27 27.11 -16.51
C THR A 47 -9.62 27.86 -15.20
N GLY A 48 -8.70 28.70 -14.69
CA GLY A 48 -8.87 29.40 -13.40
C GLY A 48 -8.18 28.67 -12.24
N PRO A 49 -8.26 29.19 -11.00
CA PRO A 49 -7.50 28.68 -9.87
C PRO A 49 -7.83 27.22 -9.53
N SER A 50 -6.82 26.36 -9.39
CA SER A 50 -6.98 24.93 -9.09
C SER A 50 -6.03 24.47 -7.99
N LEU A 51 -6.38 23.39 -7.28
CA LEU A 51 -5.52 22.71 -6.30
C LEU A 51 -4.75 21.52 -6.88
N ALA A 52 -5.12 21.05 -8.08
CA ALA A 52 -4.51 19.89 -8.70
C ALA A 52 -3.01 20.12 -9.01
N GLY A 53 -2.18 19.12 -8.73
CA GLY A 53 -0.73 19.16 -8.95
C GLY A 53 0.03 20.03 -7.94
N ILE A 54 -0.62 20.52 -6.89
CA ILE A 54 0.03 21.31 -5.83
C ILE A 54 0.64 20.38 -4.79
N THR A 55 1.79 20.78 -4.25
CA THR A 55 2.37 20.15 -3.05
C THR A 55 2.07 21.02 -1.83
N HIS A 56 1.41 20.44 -0.82
CA HIS A 56 1.17 21.04 0.49
C HIS A 56 2.02 20.35 1.56
N MET A 57 2.46 21.07 2.59
CA MET A 57 3.38 20.50 3.58
C MET A 57 2.66 20.10 4.86
N LEU A 58 2.85 18.85 5.28
CA LEU A 58 2.36 18.31 6.53
C LEU A 58 3.50 18.20 7.56
N PRO A 59 3.57 19.11 8.54
CA PRO A 59 4.52 18.97 9.64
C PRO A 59 4.07 17.86 10.59
N LEU A 60 4.86 16.80 10.71
CA LEU A 60 4.65 15.72 11.67
C LEU A 60 5.68 15.82 12.80
N LYS A 61 5.19 15.71 14.03
CA LYS A 61 6.04 15.76 15.22
C LYS A 61 5.59 14.73 16.24
N THR A 62 6.37 13.67 16.39
CA THR A 62 6.14 12.62 17.37
C THR A 62 7.24 12.65 18.44
N ALA A 63 7.15 11.73 19.40
CA ALA A 63 8.23 11.51 20.37
C ALA A 63 9.47 10.86 19.74
N TYR A 64 9.34 10.27 18.55
CA TYR A 64 10.37 9.45 17.91
C TYR A 64 11.02 10.17 16.73
N TYR A 65 10.25 10.95 15.98
CA TYR A 65 10.75 11.69 14.83
C TYR A 65 10.08 13.05 14.65
N THR A 66 10.70 13.89 13.83
CA THR A 66 10.09 15.10 13.29
C THR A 66 10.38 15.15 11.80
N THR A 67 9.39 15.46 10.97
CA THR A 67 9.57 15.62 9.53
C THR A 67 8.48 16.49 8.93
N SER A 68 8.66 16.91 7.68
CA SER A 68 7.67 17.64 6.90
C SER A 68 7.33 16.83 5.66
N VAL A 69 6.22 16.08 5.73
CA VAL A 69 5.77 15.18 4.67
C VAL A 69 5.12 16.01 3.54
N PRO A 70 5.57 15.88 2.28
CA PRO A 70 4.89 16.48 1.14
C PRO A 70 3.58 15.75 0.86
N ILE A 71 2.49 16.50 0.80
CA ILE A 71 1.18 16.06 0.31
C ILE A 71 1.03 16.52 -1.14
N TRP A 72 1.03 15.59 -2.07
CA TRP A 72 0.63 15.81 -3.45
C TRP A 72 -0.89 15.81 -3.56
N ILE A 73 -1.46 16.89 -4.08
CA ILE A 73 -2.89 17.03 -4.25
C ILE A 73 -3.25 16.73 -5.70
N ASP A 74 -4.17 15.79 -5.90
CA ASP A 74 -4.74 15.50 -7.21
C ASP A 74 -6.27 15.57 -7.17
N LEU A 75 -6.83 16.12 -8.25
CA LEU A 75 -8.27 16.31 -8.42
C LEU A 75 -8.71 15.48 -9.62
N VAL A 76 -9.63 14.55 -9.38
CA VAL A 76 -9.96 13.48 -10.34
C VAL A 76 -11.37 13.66 -10.88
N ASP A 77 -11.49 13.78 -12.20
CA ASP A 77 -12.77 13.78 -12.91
C ASP A 77 -13.16 12.35 -13.35
N GLU A 78 -12.20 11.58 -13.86
CA GLU A 78 -12.40 10.23 -14.39
C GLU A 78 -11.50 9.22 -13.66
N PRO A 79 -11.99 8.56 -12.59
CA PRO A 79 -11.17 7.68 -11.75
C PRO A 79 -10.47 6.53 -12.48
N ALA A 80 -11.12 5.95 -13.49
CA ALA A 80 -10.55 4.82 -14.23
C ALA A 80 -9.35 5.25 -15.08
N GLU A 81 -9.46 6.35 -15.83
CA GLU A 81 -8.36 6.91 -16.62
C GLU A 81 -7.20 7.38 -15.72
N TRP A 82 -7.54 7.94 -14.56
CA TRP A 82 -6.55 8.31 -13.54
C TRP A 82 -5.76 7.09 -13.06
N ALA A 83 -6.43 5.98 -12.71
CA ALA A 83 -5.75 4.77 -12.27
C ALA A 83 -4.91 4.13 -13.37
N GLU A 84 -5.38 4.13 -14.63
CA GLU A 84 -4.59 3.66 -15.77
C GLU A 84 -3.29 4.47 -15.94
N THR A 85 -3.35 5.78 -15.74
CA THR A 85 -2.17 6.65 -15.80
C THR A 85 -1.18 6.32 -14.69
N PHE A 86 -1.66 6.13 -13.45
CA PHE A 86 -0.79 5.78 -12.31
C PHE A 86 -0.23 4.36 -12.39
N LEU A 87 -0.91 3.45 -13.08
CA LEU A 87 -0.46 2.07 -13.30
C LEU A 87 0.40 1.92 -14.56
N SER A 88 0.66 3.01 -15.29
CA SER A 88 1.54 2.97 -16.44
C SER A 88 3.01 2.80 -16.03
N PRO A 89 3.87 2.19 -16.87
CA PRO A 89 5.29 2.03 -16.56
C PRO A 89 6.00 3.35 -16.25
N GLU A 90 5.57 4.45 -16.87
CA GLU A 90 6.12 5.79 -16.69
C GLU A 90 5.85 6.35 -15.29
N ALA A 91 4.79 5.90 -14.62
CA ALA A 91 4.42 6.34 -13.28
C ALA A 91 5.12 5.54 -12.17
N ARG A 92 5.94 4.53 -12.49
CA ARG A 92 6.61 3.67 -11.50
C ARG A 92 7.47 4.46 -10.50
N GLU A 93 8.21 5.46 -10.98
CA GLU A 93 9.02 6.34 -10.11
C GLU A 93 8.13 7.18 -9.18
N VAL A 94 6.96 7.62 -9.66
CA VAL A 94 6.00 8.40 -8.88
C VAL A 94 5.40 7.53 -7.78
N LEU A 95 5.03 6.29 -8.08
CA LEU A 95 4.51 5.33 -7.11
C LEU A 95 5.55 4.94 -6.06
N GLY A 96 6.81 4.74 -6.46
CA GLY A 96 7.89 4.33 -5.55
C GLY A 96 8.16 5.32 -4.41
N VAL A 97 7.79 6.59 -4.57
CA VAL A 97 7.97 7.61 -3.52
C VAL A 97 6.75 7.80 -2.61
N LEU A 98 5.63 7.11 -2.88
CA LEU A 98 4.42 7.21 -2.07
C LEU A 98 4.53 6.37 -0.80
N GLY A 99 4.33 7.02 0.34
CA GLY A 99 4.18 6.40 1.67
C GLY A 99 2.77 6.53 2.22
N GLY A 100 1.90 7.30 1.57
CA GLY A 100 0.48 7.31 1.90
C GLY A 100 -0.41 7.68 0.72
N VAL A 101 -1.64 7.19 0.75
CA VAL A 101 -2.72 7.52 -0.18
C VAL A 101 -3.94 7.89 0.65
N ALA A 102 -4.52 9.07 0.43
CA ALA A 102 -5.68 9.56 1.16
C ALA A 102 -6.77 10.01 0.18
N VAL A 103 -7.91 9.33 0.16
CA VAL A 103 -9.07 9.69 -0.66
C VAL A 103 -10.08 10.45 0.19
N VAL A 104 -10.35 11.72 -0.14
CA VAL A 104 -11.28 12.58 0.60
C VAL A 104 -12.58 12.73 -0.18
N PHE A 105 -13.71 12.45 0.47
CA PHE A 105 -15.03 12.53 -0.15
C PHE A 105 -16.10 13.03 0.83
N PRO A 106 -17.17 13.68 0.35
CA PRO A 106 -18.29 14.06 1.19
C PRO A 106 -19.12 12.82 1.57
N MET A 107 -19.62 12.78 2.81
CA MET A 107 -20.56 11.76 3.31
C MET A 107 -21.99 11.97 2.83
N ALA A 108 -22.29 13.18 2.35
CA ALA A 108 -23.61 13.56 1.86
C ALA A 108 -23.51 13.91 0.37
N GLY A 109 -24.35 13.28 -0.46
CA GLY A 109 -24.45 13.64 -1.88
C GLY A 109 -24.62 12.43 -2.80
N ASN A 110 -24.16 12.59 -4.04
CA ASN A 110 -24.02 11.48 -4.96
C ASN A 110 -22.68 10.79 -4.71
N ASP A 111 -22.75 9.62 -4.10
CA ASP A 111 -21.57 8.85 -3.72
C ASP A 111 -20.92 8.11 -4.89
N ASP A 112 -21.56 7.97 -6.05
CA ASP A 112 -21.10 7.04 -7.09
C ASP A 112 -19.70 7.40 -7.61
N ALA A 113 -19.43 8.68 -7.85
CA ALA A 113 -18.12 9.17 -8.27
C ALA A 113 -17.05 8.95 -7.19
N ALA A 114 -17.39 9.22 -5.92
CA ALA A 114 -16.49 9.01 -4.79
C ALA A 114 -16.22 7.51 -4.57
N LYS A 115 -17.24 6.65 -4.70
CA LYS A 115 -17.10 5.20 -4.61
C LYS A 115 -16.26 4.65 -5.76
N ALA A 116 -16.39 5.20 -6.97
CA ALA A 116 -15.50 4.88 -8.07
C ALA A 116 -14.05 5.29 -7.76
N LEU A 117 -13.84 6.51 -7.27
CA LEU A 117 -12.52 6.99 -6.88
C LEU A 117 -11.86 6.13 -5.80
N VAL A 118 -12.60 5.72 -4.76
CA VAL A 118 -12.08 4.81 -3.71
C VAL A 118 -11.67 3.46 -4.30
N ARG A 119 -12.47 2.89 -5.22
CA ARG A 119 -12.13 1.60 -5.86
C ARG A 119 -10.88 1.71 -6.72
N GLU A 120 -10.77 2.75 -7.53
CA GLU A 120 -9.64 2.96 -8.43
C GLU A 120 -8.37 3.33 -7.65
N ALA A 121 -8.46 4.12 -6.58
CA ALA A 121 -7.35 4.33 -5.65
C ALA A 121 -6.89 3.02 -5.00
N GLY A 122 -7.83 2.18 -4.56
CA GLY A 122 -7.51 0.84 -4.04
C GLY A 122 -6.90 -0.09 -5.08
N ARG A 123 -7.27 0.06 -6.36
CA ARG A 123 -6.64 -0.63 -7.47
C ARG A 123 -5.18 -0.19 -7.64
N VAL A 124 -4.89 1.10 -7.59
CA VAL A 124 -3.52 1.63 -7.62
C VAL A 124 -2.70 1.13 -6.42
N VAL A 125 -3.29 1.09 -5.22
CA VAL A 125 -2.63 0.51 -4.04
C VAL A 125 -2.28 -0.97 -4.26
N ARG A 126 -3.22 -1.74 -4.80
CA ARG A 126 -3.06 -3.18 -5.00
C ARG A 126 -2.08 -3.54 -6.10
N GLU A 127 -2.27 -2.96 -7.28
CA GLU A 127 -1.52 -3.29 -8.50
C GLU A 127 -0.22 -2.46 -8.61
N GLY A 128 -0.23 -1.20 -8.17
CA GLY A 128 0.88 -0.28 -8.35
C GLY A 128 1.83 -0.15 -7.15
N LEU A 129 1.30 -0.16 -5.92
CA LEU A 129 2.10 0.02 -4.70
C LEU A 129 2.54 -1.29 -4.04
N GLY A 130 2.14 -2.44 -4.61
CA GLY A 130 2.52 -3.77 -4.11
C GLY A 130 1.47 -4.43 -3.22
N GLY A 131 0.28 -3.82 -3.07
CA GLY A 131 -0.84 -4.36 -2.32
C GLY A 131 -0.47 -4.66 -0.88
N TRP A 132 -0.60 -5.92 -0.47
CA TRP A 132 -0.30 -6.36 0.89
C TRP A 132 1.17 -6.20 1.30
N GLY A 133 2.09 -6.14 0.34
CA GLY A 133 3.51 -5.89 0.59
C GLY A 133 3.85 -4.41 0.77
N TRP A 134 2.90 -3.52 0.47
CA TRP A 134 3.07 -2.08 0.67
C TRP A 134 3.02 -1.76 2.16
N ASP A 135 4.02 -1.01 2.60
CA ASP A 135 4.23 -0.61 3.99
C ASP A 135 3.76 0.83 4.25
N GLY A 136 3.04 1.43 3.30
CA GLY A 136 2.45 2.76 3.45
C GLY A 136 1.06 2.74 4.07
N VAL A 137 0.47 3.93 4.18
CA VAL A 137 -0.85 4.13 4.79
C VAL A 137 -1.91 4.53 3.77
N GLY A 138 -2.97 3.73 3.65
CA GLY A 138 -4.15 4.01 2.83
C GLY A 138 -5.32 4.52 3.67
N LEU A 139 -5.89 5.67 3.33
CA LEU A 139 -6.99 6.31 4.07
C LEU A 139 -8.17 6.66 3.15
N GLY A 140 -9.39 6.33 3.57
CA GLY A 140 -10.64 6.85 3.02
C GLY A 140 -11.28 7.82 4.02
N ILE A 141 -11.32 9.11 3.70
CA ILE A 141 -11.75 10.16 4.62
C ILE A 141 -13.13 10.69 4.19
N GLY A 142 -14.16 10.21 4.87
CA GLY A 142 -15.54 10.67 4.67
C GLY A 142 -15.82 11.93 5.49
N VAL A 143 -16.22 13.03 4.84
CA VAL A 143 -16.43 14.33 5.49
C VAL A 143 -17.91 14.72 5.56
N GLY A 144 -18.37 15.12 6.73
CA GLY A 144 -19.71 15.66 6.96
C GLY A 144 -20.66 14.68 7.65
N GLU A 145 -21.96 15.00 7.64
CA GLU A 145 -22.96 14.14 8.28
C GLU A 145 -23.28 12.92 7.41
N GLY A 146 -23.44 11.76 8.05
CA GLY A 146 -23.84 10.51 7.43
C GLY A 146 -24.54 9.62 8.47
N SER A 147 -25.45 8.76 8.02
CA SER A 147 -26.06 7.74 8.89
C SER A 147 -25.03 6.68 9.28
N ALA A 148 -25.31 5.90 10.33
CA ALA A 148 -24.50 4.73 10.69
C ALA A 148 -24.39 3.76 9.51
N ASP A 149 -25.52 3.41 8.88
CA ASP A 149 -25.54 2.52 7.71
C ASP A 149 -24.66 3.03 6.55
N ALA A 150 -24.59 4.36 6.34
CA ALA A 150 -23.72 4.93 5.32
C ALA A 150 -22.25 4.81 5.72
N ALA A 151 -21.91 5.09 6.98
CA ALA A 151 -20.55 4.93 7.50
C ALA A 151 -20.08 3.47 7.39
N ASP A 152 -20.93 2.50 7.77
CA ASP A 152 -20.62 1.07 7.67
C ASP A 152 -20.39 0.63 6.21
N ALA A 153 -21.19 1.16 5.27
CA ALA A 153 -21.00 0.89 3.85
C ALA A 153 -19.68 1.45 3.30
N TRP A 154 -19.28 2.64 3.76
CA TRP A 154 -18.01 3.25 3.39
C TRP A 154 -16.82 2.53 4.03
N GLU A 155 -16.96 2.08 5.28
CA GLU A 155 -15.97 1.25 5.96
C GLU A 155 -15.69 -0.04 5.19
N GLY A 156 -16.76 -0.76 4.79
CA GLY A 156 -16.63 -1.95 3.96
C GLY A 156 -15.93 -1.67 2.63
N LEU A 157 -16.33 -0.60 1.93
CA LEU A 157 -15.74 -0.24 0.63
C LEU A 157 -14.26 0.16 0.74
N CYS A 158 -13.90 0.96 1.74
CA CYS A 158 -12.51 1.36 1.97
C CYS A 158 -11.66 0.14 2.34
N GLY A 159 -12.15 -0.71 3.25
CA GLY A 159 -11.45 -1.93 3.65
C GLY A 159 -11.21 -2.90 2.50
N GLU A 160 -12.21 -3.11 1.64
CA GLU A 160 -12.06 -3.91 0.41
C GLU A 160 -11.05 -3.32 -0.59
N SER A 161 -10.84 -2.01 -0.52
CA SER A 161 -9.91 -1.25 -1.34
C SER A 161 -8.52 -1.11 -0.71
N GLY A 162 -8.29 -1.68 0.48
CA GLY A 162 -7.01 -1.56 1.20
C GLY A 162 -6.81 -0.21 1.89
N LEU A 163 -7.89 0.51 2.20
CA LEU A 163 -7.89 1.80 2.87
C LEU A 163 -8.60 1.71 4.23
N GLU A 164 -8.06 2.39 5.24
CA GLU A 164 -8.74 2.60 6.52
C GLU A 164 -9.77 3.74 6.37
N PHE A 165 -11.03 3.48 6.74
CA PHE A 165 -12.07 4.51 6.72
C PHE A 165 -12.02 5.38 7.98
N VAL A 166 -12.02 6.70 7.80
CA VAL A 166 -12.12 7.68 8.89
C VAL A 166 -13.26 8.66 8.61
N HIS A 167 -14.25 8.68 9.50
CA HIS A 167 -15.37 9.63 9.42
C HIS A 167 -15.04 10.93 10.14
N VAL A 168 -14.93 12.03 9.38
CA VAL A 168 -14.72 13.40 9.88
C VAL A 168 -16.05 14.15 9.88
N ARG A 169 -16.75 14.18 11.01
CA ARG A 169 -18.07 14.83 11.14
C ARG A 169 -17.94 16.33 11.36
N GLY A 170 -16.85 16.76 11.98
CA GLY A 170 -16.53 18.12 12.36
C GLY A 170 -17.09 18.56 13.71
N GLY A 171 -16.40 19.52 14.34
CA GLY A 171 -16.75 20.10 15.63
C GLY A 171 -16.58 19.12 16.79
N GLU A 172 -17.33 19.33 17.87
CA GLU A 172 -17.24 18.56 19.13
C GLU A 172 -17.49 17.05 18.97
N ARG A 173 -18.10 16.62 17.85
CA ARG A 173 -18.39 15.19 17.59
C ARG A 173 -17.15 14.38 17.23
N ASP A 174 -16.08 15.05 16.79
CA ASP A 174 -14.79 14.44 16.51
C ASP A 174 -13.79 14.70 17.65
N GLU A 175 -14.19 15.45 18.68
CA GLU A 175 -13.34 15.73 19.83
C GLU A 175 -13.31 14.53 20.79
N GLY A 176 -12.10 14.09 21.15
CA GLY A 176 -11.89 13.07 22.15
C GLY A 176 -11.63 11.68 21.57
N ARG A 177 -12.23 10.66 22.18
CA ARG A 177 -12.01 9.25 21.86
C ARG A 177 -13.34 8.49 21.77
N ASN A 178 -13.41 7.47 20.93
CA ASN A 178 -14.57 6.58 20.85
C ASN A 178 -14.70 5.68 22.11
N GLU A 179 -15.69 4.79 22.13
CA GLU A 179 -15.94 3.88 23.25
C GLU A 179 -14.79 2.89 23.54
N PHE A 180 -13.90 2.68 22.56
CA PHE A 180 -12.72 1.84 22.66
C PHE A 180 -11.46 2.64 23.03
N GLY A 181 -11.59 3.96 23.21
CA GLY A 181 -10.48 4.83 23.53
C GLY A 181 -9.62 5.22 22.33
N GLU A 182 -10.11 5.10 21.10
CA GLU A 182 -9.39 5.46 19.88
C GLU A 182 -9.69 6.91 19.46
N LYS A 183 -8.74 7.60 18.83
CA LYS A 183 -8.98 8.97 18.32
C LYS A 183 -10.02 8.94 17.20
N MET A 184 -10.69 10.07 16.98
CA MET A 184 -11.72 10.22 15.94
C MET A 184 -11.42 11.42 15.02
N GLY A 185 -12.10 11.48 13.87
CA GLY A 185 -12.00 12.57 12.91
C GLY A 185 -10.57 12.85 12.45
N VAL A 186 -10.21 14.13 12.30
CA VAL A 186 -8.88 14.55 11.83
C VAL A 186 -7.76 14.09 12.76
N ALA A 187 -8.02 13.94 14.07
CA ALA A 187 -7.04 13.45 15.01
C ALA A 187 -6.69 11.97 14.79
N ARG A 188 -7.63 11.18 14.25
CA ARG A 188 -7.37 9.80 13.82
C ARG A 188 -6.55 9.76 12.54
N VAL A 189 -6.91 10.59 11.55
CA VAL A 189 -6.14 10.74 10.30
C VAL A 189 -4.68 11.08 10.63
N LEU A 190 -4.46 12.07 11.51
CA LEU A 190 -3.12 12.47 11.93
C LEU A 190 -2.37 11.33 12.63
N GLU A 191 -3.04 10.56 13.49
CA GLU A 191 -2.42 9.43 14.17
C GLU A 191 -1.97 8.33 13.21
N SER A 192 -2.78 7.99 12.21
CA SER A 192 -2.39 7.01 11.18
C SER A 192 -1.19 7.51 10.37
N LEU A 193 -1.13 8.80 10.05
CA LEU A 193 0.03 9.40 9.37
C LEU A 193 1.28 9.49 10.26
N GLU A 194 1.12 9.78 11.56
CA GLU A 194 2.22 9.80 12.53
C GLU A 194 2.80 8.41 12.79
N ALA A 195 1.99 7.35 12.67
CA ALA A 195 2.42 5.97 12.85
C ALA A 195 3.14 5.38 11.63
N ASN A 196 3.03 6.01 10.47
CA ASN A 196 3.65 5.54 9.22
C ASN A 196 5.17 5.76 9.21
N ASP A 197 5.91 4.87 8.54
CA ASP A 197 7.35 5.06 8.27
C ASP A 197 7.54 5.90 7.00
N TRP A 198 8.13 7.08 7.20
CA TRP A 198 8.35 8.05 6.13
C TRP A 198 9.77 7.99 5.56
N ALA A 199 10.67 7.19 6.12
CA ALA A 199 12.01 7.07 5.55
C ALA A 199 11.92 6.49 4.13
N GLN A 200 12.64 7.10 3.18
CA GLN A 200 12.91 6.44 1.91
C GLN A 200 14.02 5.43 2.17
N LEU A 201 13.82 4.17 1.78
CA LEU A 201 14.91 3.22 1.73
C LEU A 201 15.83 3.67 0.60
N ASP A 202 17.06 4.07 0.92
CA ASP A 202 18.06 4.34 -0.09
C ASP A 202 18.32 3.02 -0.85
N GLU A 203 18.20 3.03 -2.18
CA GLU A 203 18.48 1.88 -3.07
C GLU A 203 19.91 1.33 -2.88
N ASP A 204 20.81 2.11 -2.28
CA ASP A 204 22.19 1.75 -1.95
C ASP A 204 22.29 0.60 -0.93
N TYR A 205 21.24 0.31 -0.14
CA TYR A 205 21.23 -0.85 0.78
C TYR A 205 20.74 -2.15 0.12
N LEU A 206 20.22 -2.09 -1.10
CA LEU A 206 19.79 -3.27 -1.87
C LEU A 206 20.80 -3.67 -2.95
N SER A 207 21.89 -2.90 -3.11
CA SER A 207 22.87 -3.09 -4.19
C SER A 207 24.30 -3.44 -3.71
N ASP A 208 24.49 -3.71 -2.41
CA ASP A 208 25.76 -4.18 -1.84
C ASP A 208 25.62 -5.56 -1.16
N ASP A 209 25.55 -6.62 -1.97
CA ASP A 209 26.17 -7.90 -1.57
C ASP A 209 27.07 -8.38 -2.71
N GLY A 210 28.07 -7.55 -3.01
CA GLY A 210 29.24 -7.95 -3.76
C GLY A 210 30.25 -8.59 -2.82
N ASN A 211 30.24 -9.92 -2.73
CA ASN A 211 31.43 -10.77 -2.56
C ASN A 211 32.62 -10.13 -1.79
N ASP A 212 32.63 -10.27 -0.47
CA ASP A 212 33.85 -10.37 0.33
C ASP A 212 33.69 -11.51 1.34
N GLY A 213 34.44 -12.58 1.12
CA GLY A 213 34.51 -13.71 2.03
C GLY A 213 35.50 -13.46 3.14
N GLU A 214 35.03 -13.42 4.39
CA GLU A 214 35.70 -14.06 5.53
C GLU A 214 34.77 -14.14 6.77
N THR A 215 34.25 -15.35 6.95
CA THR A 215 33.66 -16.01 8.13
C THR A 215 33.64 -15.31 9.51
N GLY A 216 32.44 -15.29 10.12
CA GLY A 216 32.24 -15.04 11.56
C GLY A 216 30.79 -15.25 12.05
N HIS A 217 30.28 -16.49 11.93
CA HIS A 217 28.96 -17.02 12.33
C HIS A 217 28.15 -16.30 13.43
N GLY A 218 26.91 -15.93 13.05
CA GLY A 218 25.71 -15.85 13.90
C GLY A 218 24.53 -16.36 13.07
N ASP A 219 24.24 -17.64 13.23
CA ASP A 219 23.29 -18.51 12.53
C ASP A 219 21.83 -18.13 12.75
N GLY A 220 21.23 -17.51 11.73
CA GLY A 220 19.79 -17.41 11.54
C GLY A 220 19.42 -17.94 10.16
N GLU A 221 19.94 -19.12 9.81
CA GLU A 221 19.53 -19.87 8.63
C GLU A 221 18.02 -20.09 8.72
N LEU A 222 17.27 -19.47 7.81
CA LEU A 222 15.82 -19.64 7.71
C LEU A 222 15.56 -21.09 7.31
N ASP A 223 15.42 -21.96 8.30
CA ASP A 223 15.13 -23.37 8.11
C ASP A 223 13.77 -23.51 7.40
N PRO A 224 13.73 -23.97 6.14
CA PRO A 224 12.50 -24.17 5.39
C PRO A 224 11.59 -25.23 6.03
N GLU A 225 12.12 -26.07 6.93
CA GLU A 225 11.35 -27.06 7.69
C GLU A 225 10.64 -26.44 8.91
N SER A 226 10.95 -25.18 9.27
CA SER A 226 10.32 -24.45 10.38
C SER A 226 9.09 -23.62 9.98
N LEU A 227 8.79 -23.59 8.67
CA LEU A 227 7.54 -23.02 8.16
C LEU A 227 6.39 -23.98 8.47
N GLU A 228 5.82 -23.88 9.67
CA GLU A 228 4.57 -24.55 10.09
C GLU A 228 3.34 -23.91 9.39
N PHE A 229 3.47 -23.65 8.09
CA PHE A 229 2.37 -23.58 7.15
C PHE A 229 2.16 -25.04 6.75
N GLY A 230 0.94 -25.58 6.80
CA GLY A 230 0.67 -26.97 6.44
C GLY A 230 0.83 -27.29 4.94
N PHE A 231 1.89 -26.76 4.33
CA PHE A 231 2.39 -27.05 3.00
C PHE A 231 3.68 -27.83 3.21
N ASP A 232 3.64 -29.13 3.01
CA ASP A 232 4.85 -29.93 3.05
C ASP A 232 5.77 -29.49 1.90
N ARG A 233 7.09 -29.71 2.02
CA ARG A 233 8.08 -29.46 0.96
C ARG A 233 7.65 -29.99 -0.41
N ALA A 234 6.89 -31.09 -0.42
CA ALA A 234 6.31 -31.69 -1.61
C ALA A 234 5.21 -30.82 -2.28
N ASP A 235 4.42 -30.07 -1.50
CA ASP A 235 3.39 -29.16 -2.01
C ASP A 235 4.03 -27.90 -2.61
N PHE A 236 5.13 -27.42 -2.02
CA PHE A 236 5.90 -26.29 -2.53
C PHE A 236 6.69 -26.65 -3.80
N GLU A 237 7.33 -27.82 -3.85
CA GLU A 237 7.95 -28.34 -5.07
C GLU A 237 6.91 -28.62 -6.16
N GLY A 238 5.71 -29.08 -5.78
CA GLY A 238 4.57 -29.26 -6.69
C GLY A 238 4.09 -27.94 -7.29
N LEU A 239 4.00 -26.89 -6.47
CA LEU A 239 3.65 -25.54 -6.91
C LEU A 239 4.73 -24.95 -7.84
N LYS A 240 6.01 -25.08 -7.47
CA LYS A 240 7.16 -24.66 -8.29
C LYS A 240 7.16 -25.37 -9.63
N LYS A 241 6.93 -26.69 -9.64
CA LYS A 241 6.88 -27.50 -10.88
C LYS A 241 5.65 -27.20 -11.73
N ALA A 242 4.52 -26.83 -11.13
CA ALA A 242 3.32 -26.44 -11.86
C ALA A 242 3.45 -25.05 -12.51
N ILE A 243 4.18 -24.13 -11.88
CA ILE A 243 4.41 -22.77 -12.37
C ILE A 243 5.49 -22.77 -13.47
N TRP A 244 6.65 -23.36 -13.22
CA TRP A 244 7.78 -23.35 -14.17
C TRP A 244 7.75 -24.48 -15.20
N GLY A 245 7.03 -25.58 -14.93
CA GLY A 245 6.88 -26.68 -15.89
C GLY A 245 5.85 -26.43 -17.00
N MET A 246 5.13 -25.31 -16.96
CA MET A 246 4.10 -24.98 -17.96
C MET A 246 4.66 -24.19 -19.15
N GLU A 247 5.78 -23.49 -18.97
CA GLU A 247 6.39 -22.63 -20.01
C GLU A 247 7.12 -23.43 -21.10
N GLU A 248 7.47 -24.70 -20.85
CA GLU A 248 8.19 -25.55 -21.81
C GLU A 248 7.29 -26.32 -22.80
N THR A 249 5.99 -25.99 -22.94
CA THR A 249 5.07 -26.74 -23.84
C THR A 249 4.44 -25.95 -24.98
N THR A 250 4.89 -24.73 -25.27
CA THR A 250 4.48 -24.00 -26.49
C THR A 250 5.61 -23.78 -27.50
N ALA A 251 6.47 -24.78 -27.72
CA ALA A 251 7.31 -24.81 -28.93
C ALA A 251 7.67 -26.23 -29.37
N GLY A 252 6.96 -26.72 -30.39
CA GLY A 252 7.53 -27.62 -31.42
C GLY A 252 7.65 -29.11 -31.08
N GLU A 253 6.86 -29.92 -31.79
CA GLU A 253 7.05 -31.37 -31.91
C GLU A 253 8.46 -31.73 -32.42
N SER A 254 9.19 -32.61 -31.72
CA SER A 254 9.71 -33.86 -32.31
C SER A 254 10.46 -34.77 -31.31
N SER A 255 10.04 -36.04 -31.30
CA SER A 255 10.80 -37.29 -31.19
C SER A 255 11.56 -37.69 -29.91
N ALA A 256 11.37 -38.97 -29.59
CA ALA A 256 11.83 -39.75 -28.45
C ALA A 256 13.35 -40.02 -28.35
N ASP A 257 13.73 -40.44 -27.13
CA ASP A 257 14.99 -41.03 -26.64
C ASP A 257 16.19 -40.09 -26.46
N ASP A 258 16.53 -39.75 -25.21
CA ASP A 258 17.57 -40.50 -24.47
C ASP A 258 17.62 -40.10 -22.98
N LYS A 259 17.89 -41.09 -22.11
CA LYS A 259 18.16 -40.89 -20.69
C LYS A 259 19.61 -40.45 -20.50
N LYS A 260 19.86 -39.31 -19.86
CA LYS A 260 20.98 -39.14 -18.91
C LYS A 260 20.90 -37.84 -18.09
N LYS A 261 20.67 -38.06 -16.80
CA LYS A 261 21.12 -37.32 -15.62
C LYS A 261 22.06 -36.12 -15.87
N ALA A 262 21.58 -34.92 -15.57
CA ALA A 262 22.35 -33.85 -14.95
C ALA A 262 21.44 -33.20 -13.89
N GLU A 263 21.86 -33.25 -12.64
CA GLU A 263 21.37 -32.35 -11.60
C GLU A 263 22.00 -30.99 -11.93
N GLU A 264 21.38 -30.26 -12.85
CA GLU A 264 21.60 -28.82 -12.94
C GLU A 264 20.65 -28.22 -11.89
N GLU A 265 21.23 -27.73 -10.80
CA GLU A 265 20.57 -26.65 -10.06
C GLU A 265 20.39 -25.53 -11.09
N GLU A 266 19.19 -25.44 -11.67
CA GLU A 266 18.76 -24.24 -12.37
C GLU A 266 18.83 -23.11 -11.35
N VAL A 267 19.94 -22.38 -11.41
CA VAL A 267 20.08 -21.08 -10.80
C VAL A 267 18.97 -20.25 -11.41
N LEU A 268 17.94 -19.97 -10.61
CA LEU A 268 16.85 -19.08 -10.99
C LEU A 268 17.48 -17.79 -11.54
N GLY A 269 16.99 -17.32 -12.69
CA GLY A 269 17.43 -16.03 -13.23
C GLY A 269 17.18 -14.92 -12.20
N GLU A 270 17.96 -13.83 -12.22
CA GLU A 270 17.81 -12.71 -11.27
C GLU A 270 16.35 -12.19 -11.23
N GLU A 271 15.68 -12.14 -12.39
CA GLU A 271 14.25 -11.78 -12.50
C GLU A 271 13.33 -12.82 -11.83
N GLU A 272 13.68 -14.10 -11.83
CA GLU A 272 12.89 -15.16 -11.19
C GLU A 272 13.08 -15.17 -9.67
N VAL A 273 14.27 -14.76 -9.18
CA VAL A 273 14.55 -14.56 -7.76
C VAL A 273 13.76 -13.36 -7.23
N GLU A 274 13.76 -12.21 -7.93
CA GLU A 274 12.97 -11.03 -7.55
C GLU A 274 11.47 -11.36 -7.47
N LYS A 275 10.96 -12.09 -8.47
CA LYS A 275 9.58 -12.60 -8.51
C LYS A 275 9.26 -13.52 -7.33
N LEU A 276 10.17 -14.42 -6.98
CA LEU A 276 10.03 -15.33 -5.84
C LEU A 276 10.06 -14.57 -4.50
N GLU A 277 10.91 -13.56 -4.36
CA GLU A 277 11.00 -12.71 -3.17
C GLU A 277 9.73 -11.89 -2.95
N VAL A 278 9.18 -11.29 -4.01
CA VAL A 278 7.89 -10.59 -3.97
C VAL A 278 6.76 -11.54 -3.57
N MET A 279 6.76 -12.76 -4.12
CA MET A 279 5.80 -13.80 -3.75
C MET A 279 5.92 -14.19 -2.28
N MET A 280 7.13 -14.45 -1.78
CA MET A 280 7.36 -14.80 -0.38
C MET A 280 6.97 -13.68 0.58
N ARG A 281 7.28 -12.42 0.24
CA ARG A 281 6.89 -11.25 1.05
C ARG A 281 5.37 -11.08 1.13
N LYS A 282 4.66 -11.27 0.01
CA LYS A 282 3.18 -11.27 -0.02
C LYS A 282 2.58 -12.41 0.80
N LEU A 283 3.14 -13.62 0.71
CA LEU A 283 2.69 -14.78 1.51
C LEU A 283 2.94 -14.60 3.01
N GLN A 284 4.05 -13.97 3.39
CA GLN A 284 4.37 -13.66 4.77
C GLN A 284 3.42 -12.60 5.36
N ALA A 285 3.08 -11.55 4.60
CA ALA A 285 2.08 -10.57 5.03
C ALA A 285 0.70 -11.19 5.27
N VAL A 286 0.29 -12.14 4.41
CA VAL A 286 -0.98 -12.88 4.55
C VAL A 286 -0.96 -13.78 5.79
N ARG A 287 0.18 -14.40 6.11
CA ARG A 287 0.37 -15.18 7.33
C ARG A 287 0.15 -14.31 8.56
N ASP A 288 0.79 -13.15 8.62
CA ASP A 288 0.72 -12.24 9.77
C ASP A 288 -0.71 -11.69 9.97
N LEU A 289 -1.41 -11.37 8.89
CA LEU A 289 -2.82 -10.96 8.94
C LEU A 289 -3.76 -12.10 9.32
N SER A 290 -3.43 -13.34 8.96
CA SER A 290 -4.24 -14.51 9.33
C SER A 290 -3.98 -15.02 10.75
N ALA A 291 -2.98 -14.48 11.44
CA ALA A 291 -2.62 -14.86 12.80
C ALA A 291 -3.73 -14.42 13.78
N GLY A 292 -4.58 -15.36 14.18
CA GLY A 292 -5.70 -15.13 15.11
C GLY A 292 -7.09 -15.27 14.50
N MET A 293 -7.21 -15.54 13.19
CA MET A 293 -8.49 -15.77 12.53
C MET A 293 -8.94 -17.24 12.59
N PRO A 294 -10.27 -17.53 12.60
CA PRO A 294 -10.81 -18.87 12.46
C PRO A 294 -10.32 -19.59 11.19
N GLU A 295 -10.19 -20.91 11.24
CA GLU A 295 -9.58 -21.71 10.16
C GLU A 295 -10.26 -21.53 8.79
N GLU A 296 -11.58 -21.33 8.77
CA GLU A 296 -12.36 -21.13 7.55
C GLU A 296 -12.06 -19.77 6.88
N GLU A 297 -11.93 -18.70 7.67
CA GLU A 297 -11.55 -17.36 7.20
C GLU A 297 -10.09 -17.33 6.75
N ARG A 298 -9.20 -17.99 7.50
CA ARG A 298 -7.79 -18.17 7.11
C ARG A 298 -7.64 -18.91 5.79
N LYS A 299 -8.40 -19.98 5.55
CA LYS A 299 -8.39 -20.71 4.26
C LYS A 299 -8.91 -19.86 3.12
N ARG A 300 -9.94 -19.05 3.35
CA ARG A 300 -10.47 -18.11 2.35
C ARG A 300 -9.47 -17.00 2.01
N LEU A 301 -8.80 -16.44 3.03
CA LEU A 301 -7.76 -15.43 2.85
C LEU A 301 -6.54 -15.99 2.14
N ALA A 302 -6.09 -17.20 2.51
CA ALA A 302 -5.00 -17.89 1.82
C ALA A 302 -5.35 -18.19 0.35
N ALA A 303 -6.56 -18.67 0.06
CA ALA A 303 -7.00 -18.93 -1.31
C ALA A 303 -7.10 -17.64 -2.16
N ARG A 304 -7.56 -16.54 -1.56
CA ARG A 304 -7.59 -15.22 -2.21
C ARG A 304 -6.19 -14.70 -2.48
N ALA A 305 -5.29 -14.81 -1.49
CA ALA A 305 -3.89 -14.40 -1.61
C ALA A 305 -3.15 -15.18 -2.70
N VAL A 306 -3.29 -16.50 -2.74
CA VAL A 306 -2.70 -17.32 -3.81
C VAL A 306 -3.25 -16.93 -5.17
N GLY A 307 -4.56 -16.67 -5.28
CA GLY A 307 -5.16 -16.21 -6.53
C GLY A 307 -4.80 -14.80 -6.95
N GLU A 308 -4.33 -13.95 -6.03
CA GLU A 308 -3.83 -12.60 -6.30
C GLU A 308 -2.36 -12.66 -6.76
N VAL A 309 -1.54 -13.42 -6.04
CA VAL A 309 -0.15 -13.71 -6.41
C VAL A 309 -0.07 -14.37 -7.79
N MET A 310 -0.96 -15.31 -8.12
CA MET A 310 -1.00 -15.99 -9.41
C MET A 310 -1.47 -15.12 -10.59
N LYS A 311 -1.96 -13.89 -10.36
CA LYS A 311 -2.32 -12.97 -11.46
C LYS A 311 -1.17 -12.06 -11.88
N ASP A 312 -0.16 -11.95 -11.03
CA ASP A 312 1.02 -11.11 -11.23
C ASP A 312 2.18 -11.88 -11.92
N PHE A 313 1.96 -13.16 -12.24
CA PHE A 313 2.85 -14.08 -12.96
C PHE A 313 2.13 -14.72 -14.15
#